data_AF-A0A967DYI2-F1
#
_entry.id   AF-A0A967DYI2-F1
#
_cell.length_a   1.000
_cell.length_b   1.000
_cell.length_c   1.000
_cell.angle_alpha   90.00
_cell.angle_beta   90.00
_cell.angle_gamma   90.00
#
_symmetry.space_group_name_H-M   'P 1'
#
loop_
_entity.id
_entity.type
_entity.pdbx_description
1 polymer ?
#
loop_
_entity_poly.entity_id
_entity_poly.type
_entity_poly.pdbx_seq_one_letter_code
_entity_poly.pdbx_strand_id
1 'polypeptide(L)'
;MNSNKKTNNQIKLSKATKGWAVLFPLWIVLIQVLSLFPQLVEKIYSNGLYRYIRNLSFWITNWTSISLGDLFYIGFFSVLIFKLFRFTKKTRKLRFYLVYLLSTVSKIYFFFHLFWGMNYYRIDLNEKLNLDKEYTQEEFFDFLDETLVYSNELHLQLTKNDSIPVEFNYEDENLKSVVNNKILEVAKAHKIVVPIQPKIKGSLFSVPLTYAGFSGYVNPFTNESQYNNKIIDYKKPVTIVHEIAHQMGYAKENEANFVAYLVLLNSKKSDFKYAASTSILRHLLSHLYRSNRVMFEEYKACINFGIRENYKESQQFWDQYNNPVEPLLKQFYSSYLNINNQPEGMKSYSYVTNLLINYNKKNALYN
;
A
#
# COMPACT_ATOMS: atom_id res chain seq x y z
N MET A 1 -34.42 2.87 60.73
CA MET A 1 -34.61 2.36 59.36
C MET A 1 -33.93 3.31 58.38
N ASN A 2 -32.66 3.06 58.04
CA ASN A 2 -31.95 3.83 57.03
C ASN A 2 -32.22 3.22 55.65
N SER A 3 -33.04 3.89 54.85
CA SER A 3 -33.32 3.49 53.47
C SER A 3 -32.05 3.65 52.63
N ASN A 4 -31.41 2.52 52.30
CA ASN A 4 -30.38 2.43 51.29
C ASN A 4 -30.95 2.88 49.94
N LYS A 5 -30.85 4.18 49.62
CA LYS A 5 -30.96 4.69 48.25
C LYS A 5 -29.75 4.16 47.47
N LYS A 6 -29.87 2.93 46.95
CA LYS A 6 -29.09 2.50 45.78
C LYS A 6 -29.47 3.45 44.65
N THR A 7 -28.69 4.51 44.46
CA THR A 7 -28.73 5.34 43.27
C THR A 7 -28.44 4.42 42.09
N ASN A 8 -29.52 4.00 41.44
CA ASN A 8 -29.50 3.23 40.22
C ASN A 8 -29.02 4.20 39.12
N ASN A 9 -27.73 4.53 39.12
CA ASN A 9 -27.08 5.32 38.08
C ASN A 9 -27.10 4.48 36.80
N GLN A 10 -28.26 4.45 36.13
CA GLN A 10 -28.41 3.94 34.78
C GLN A 10 -27.52 4.81 33.90
N ILE A 11 -26.32 4.30 33.61
CA ILE A 11 -25.39 4.95 32.69
C ILE A 11 -26.06 4.98 31.31
N LYS A 12 -26.60 6.14 30.95
CA LYS A 12 -27.20 6.40 29.64
C LYS A 12 -26.07 6.58 28.62
N LEU A 13 -26.23 5.99 27.43
CA LEU A 13 -25.36 6.33 26.29
C LEU A 13 -25.52 7.81 25.96
N SER A 14 -24.42 8.49 25.64
CA SER A 14 -24.47 9.89 25.21
C SER A 14 -25.28 10.04 23.92
N LYS A 15 -25.92 11.20 23.74
CA LYS A 15 -26.64 11.53 22.50
C LYS A 15 -25.72 11.36 21.28
N ALA A 16 -24.45 11.79 21.40
CA ALA A 16 -23.45 11.64 20.37
C ALA A 16 -23.21 10.16 19.96
N THR A 17 -23.11 9.24 20.92
CA THR A 17 -22.89 7.81 20.61
C THR A 17 -24.04 7.25 19.78
N LYS A 18 -25.28 7.56 20.16
CA LYS A 18 -26.47 7.14 19.41
C LYS A 18 -26.51 7.78 18.02
N GLY A 19 -26.18 9.07 17.92
CA GLY A 19 -26.12 9.79 16.65
C GLY A 19 -25.19 9.12 15.65
N TRP A 20 -23.95 8.82 16.04
CA TRP A 20 -23.00 8.12 15.17
C TRP A 20 -23.49 6.74 14.72
N ALA A 21 -24.16 5.99 15.59
CA ALA A 21 -24.74 4.69 15.23
C ALA A 21 -25.85 4.84 14.18
N VAL A 22 -26.71 5.86 14.31
CA VAL A 22 -27.79 6.16 13.34
C VAL A 22 -27.26 6.68 12.01
N LEU A 23 -26.18 7.48 12.02
CA LEU A 23 -25.58 8.03 10.81
C LEU A 23 -24.83 6.99 9.97
N PHE A 24 -24.52 5.80 10.52
CA PHE A 24 -23.71 4.80 9.82
C PHE A 24 -24.25 4.41 8.43
N PRO A 25 -25.52 3.99 8.28
CA PRO A 25 -26.07 3.69 6.95
C PRO A 25 -26.06 4.91 6.01
N LEU A 26 -26.23 6.12 6.53
CA LEU A 26 -26.17 7.34 5.71
C LEU A 26 -24.76 7.58 5.17
N TRP A 27 -23.72 7.30 5.96
CA TRP A 27 -22.35 7.35 5.48
C TRP A 27 -22.09 6.33 4.38
N ILE A 28 -22.56 5.08 4.56
CA ILE A 28 -22.41 4.04 3.53
C ILE A 28 -23.06 4.48 2.21
N VAL A 29 -24.31 4.95 2.26
CA VAL A 29 -25.02 5.43 1.07
C VAL A 29 -24.30 6.62 0.44
N LEU A 30 -23.82 7.58 1.24
CA LEU A 30 -23.07 8.72 0.73
C LEU A 30 -21.81 8.29 -0.02
N ILE A 31 -20.99 7.39 0.56
CA ILE A 31 -19.77 6.91 -0.09
C ILE A 31 -20.10 6.13 -1.36
N GLN A 32 -21.13 5.28 -1.34
CA GLN A 32 -21.57 4.54 -2.53
C GLN A 32 -22.03 5.50 -3.64
N VAL A 33 -22.81 6.54 -3.32
CA VAL A 33 -23.21 7.55 -4.30
C VAL A 33 -22.00 8.30 -4.85
N LEU A 34 -21.06 8.74 -4.00
CA LEU A 34 -19.85 9.42 -4.45
C LEU A 34 -18.96 8.53 -5.33
N SER A 35 -18.93 7.22 -5.06
CA SER A 35 -18.16 6.25 -5.84
C SER A 35 -18.60 6.15 -7.31
N LEU A 36 -19.85 6.52 -7.62
CA LEU A 36 -20.39 6.54 -8.98
C LEU A 36 -19.89 7.74 -9.81
N PHE A 37 -19.19 8.70 -9.19
CA PHE A 37 -18.69 9.91 -9.86
C PHE A 37 -17.17 10.06 -9.70
N PRO A 38 -16.35 9.23 -10.37
CA PRO A 38 -14.89 9.28 -10.23
C PRO A 38 -14.27 10.65 -10.55
N GLN A 39 -14.85 11.39 -11.50
CA GLN A 39 -14.40 12.75 -11.83
C GLN A 39 -14.61 13.73 -10.67
N LEU A 40 -15.70 13.56 -9.91
CA LEU A 40 -15.97 14.36 -8.71
C LEU A 40 -14.97 14.02 -7.61
N VAL A 41 -14.72 12.73 -7.38
CA VAL A 41 -13.74 12.24 -6.41
C VAL A 41 -12.33 12.71 -6.76
N GLU A 42 -11.96 12.69 -8.04
CA GLU A 42 -10.66 13.16 -8.50
C GLU A 42 -10.49 14.67 -8.25
N LYS A 43 -11.48 15.47 -8.67
CA LYS A 43 -11.39 16.94 -8.62
C LYS A 43 -11.55 17.50 -7.21
N ILE A 44 -12.63 17.12 -6.52
CA ILE A 44 -13.02 17.74 -5.24
C ILE A 44 -12.31 17.08 -4.07
N TYR A 45 -12.32 15.75 -4.01
CA TYR A 45 -11.69 15.03 -2.90
C TYR A 45 -10.19 14.96 -3.09
N SER A 46 -9.71 14.24 -4.11
CA SER A 46 -8.32 13.77 -4.18
C SER A 46 -7.33 14.90 -4.47
N ASN A 47 -7.62 15.75 -5.46
CA ASN A 47 -6.81 16.92 -5.78
C ASN A 47 -7.21 18.18 -4.99
N GLY A 48 -8.35 18.15 -4.30
CA GLY A 48 -8.84 19.22 -3.43
C GLY A 48 -8.63 18.88 -1.95
N LEU A 49 -9.68 18.42 -1.27
CA LEU A 49 -9.71 18.20 0.18
C LEU A 49 -8.55 17.33 0.70
N TYR A 50 -8.31 16.17 0.08
CA TYR A 50 -7.27 15.23 0.47
C TYR A 50 -5.88 15.86 0.38
N ARG A 51 -5.62 16.75 -0.58
CA ARG A 51 -4.35 17.49 -0.65
C ARG A 51 -4.11 18.32 0.62
N TYR A 52 -5.13 18.99 1.15
CA TYR A 52 -5.02 19.76 2.39
C TYR A 52 -4.86 18.84 3.61
N ILE A 53 -5.67 17.78 3.70
CA ILE A 53 -5.57 16.76 4.75
C ILE A 53 -4.16 16.19 4.79
N ARG A 54 -3.68 15.70 3.65
CA ARG A 54 -2.36 15.11 3.47
C ARG A 54 -1.27 16.11 3.91
N ASN A 55 -1.30 17.34 3.41
CA ASN A 55 -0.31 18.36 3.76
C ASN A 55 -0.30 18.68 5.27
N LEU A 56 -1.47 18.75 5.90
CA LEU A 56 -1.58 18.94 7.34
C LEU A 56 -1.00 17.74 8.11
N SER A 57 -1.37 16.52 7.72
CA SER A 57 -0.82 15.29 8.28
C SER A 57 0.70 15.25 8.16
N PHE A 58 1.26 15.65 7.02
CA PHE A 58 2.70 15.80 6.85
C PHE A 58 3.29 16.81 7.82
N TRP A 59 2.73 18.02 7.92
CA TRP A 59 3.23 19.02 8.87
C TRP A 59 3.25 18.49 10.31
N ILE A 60 2.24 17.71 10.71
CA ILE A 60 2.12 17.11 12.06
C ILE A 60 3.11 15.96 12.27
N THR A 61 3.38 15.14 11.25
CA THR A 61 4.10 13.86 11.42
C THR A 61 5.56 13.92 10.97
N ASN A 62 5.92 14.84 10.07
CA ASN A 62 7.22 14.83 9.38
C ASN A 62 8.39 15.34 10.22
N TRP A 63 8.14 15.90 11.41
CA TRP A 63 9.22 16.38 12.29
C TRP A 63 9.99 15.22 12.93
N THR A 64 9.37 14.05 13.12
CA THR A 64 9.98 12.86 13.76
C THR A 64 10.11 11.67 12.80
N SER A 65 11.11 10.81 13.04
CA SER A 65 11.28 9.51 12.37
C SER A 65 10.44 8.39 13.00
N ILE A 66 9.89 8.63 14.21
CA ILE A 66 9.01 7.67 14.90
C ILE A 66 7.66 7.61 14.18
N SER A 67 7.15 6.39 13.99
CA SER A 67 5.81 6.15 13.44
C SER A 67 4.73 6.59 14.44
N LEU A 68 4.15 7.77 14.23
CA LEU A 68 3.07 8.29 15.09
C LEU A 68 1.78 7.52 14.87
N GLY A 69 1.57 6.99 13.66
CA GLY A 69 0.46 6.14 13.29
C GLY A 69 0.46 4.82 14.04
N ASP A 70 1.65 4.23 14.27
CA ASP A 70 1.76 3.02 15.07
C ASP A 70 1.42 3.32 16.54
N LEU A 71 1.93 4.43 17.08
CA LEU A 71 1.56 4.89 18.43
C LEU A 71 0.06 5.19 18.55
N PHE A 72 -0.53 5.78 17.51
CA PHE A 72 -1.97 6.01 17.43
C PHE A 72 -2.75 4.69 17.48
N TYR A 73 -2.33 3.66 16.73
CA TYR A 73 -2.93 2.33 16.82
C TYR A 73 -2.77 1.69 18.20
N ILE A 74 -1.58 1.76 18.82
CA ILE A 74 -1.37 1.27 20.18
C ILE A 74 -2.35 1.94 21.15
N GLY A 75 -2.45 3.28 21.11
CA GLY A 75 -3.36 4.05 21.96
C GLY A 75 -4.83 3.71 21.68
N PHE A 76 -5.22 3.63 20.41
CA PHE A 76 -6.58 3.31 19.98
C PHE A 76 -7.01 1.93 20.48
N PHE A 77 -6.22 0.88 20.23
CA PHE A 77 -6.52 -0.48 20.67
C PHE A 77 -6.45 -0.61 22.19
N SER A 78 -5.53 0.06 22.87
CA SER A 78 -5.46 0.08 24.34
C SER A 78 -6.74 0.67 24.96
N VAL A 79 -7.25 1.78 24.42
CA VAL A 79 -8.52 2.38 24.86
C VAL A 79 -9.70 1.46 24.56
N LEU A 80 -9.72 0.83 23.39
CA LEU A 80 -10.78 -0.12 23.01
C LEU A 80 -10.83 -1.30 23.98
N ILE A 81 -9.67 -1.93 24.24
CA ILE A 81 -9.51 -3.05 25.18
C ILE A 81 -9.89 -2.64 26.60
N PHE A 82 -9.39 -1.51 27.10
CA PHE A 82 -9.74 -1.00 28.42
C PHE A 82 -11.24 -0.76 28.59
N LYS A 83 -11.88 -0.17 27.57
CA LYS A 83 -13.33 0.05 27.58
C LYS A 83 -14.10 -1.27 27.55
N LEU A 84 -13.66 -2.26 26.76
CA LEU A 84 -14.24 -3.60 26.75
C LEU A 84 -14.16 -4.23 28.15
N PHE A 85 -12.99 -4.24 28.80
CA PHE A 85 -12.81 -4.78 30.16
C PHE A 85 -13.65 -4.05 31.22
N ARG A 86 -13.75 -2.71 31.19
CA ARG A 86 -14.61 -1.99 32.15
C ARG A 86 -16.10 -2.20 31.88
N PHE A 87 -16.48 -2.51 30.64
CA PHE A 87 -17.87 -2.79 30.27
C PHE A 87 -18.31 -4.20 30.65
N THR A 88 -17.44 -5.23 30.58
CA THR A 88 -17.78 -6.61 31.00
C THR A 88 -18.01 -6.74 32.50
N LYS A 89 -17.35 -5.91 33.33
CA LYS A 89 -17.60 -5.84 34.78
C LYS A 89 -18.94 -5.19 35.17
N LYS A 90 -19.71 -4.65 34.22
CA LYS A 90 -21.05 -4.08 34.46
C LYS A 90 -22.10 -4.92 33.74
N THR A 91 -23.18 -5.28 34.42
CA THR A 91 -24.34 -6.02 33.90
C THR A 91 -25.17 -5.18 32.92
N ARG A 92 -24.56 -4.71 31.82
CA ARG A 92 -25.25 -3.90 30.80
C ARG A 92 -26.00 -4.82 29.84
N LYS A 93 -27.19 -4.40 29.40
CA LYS A 93 -27.95 -5.09 28.36
C LYS A 93 -27.16 -5.11 27.03
N LEU A 94 -27.15 -6.24 26.32
CA LEU A 94 -26.46 -6.45 25.03
C LEU A 94 -26.69 -5.31 24.02
N ARG A 95 -27.91 -4.75 23.96
CA ARG A 95 -28.24 -3.60 23.09
C ARG A 95 -27.32 -2.40 23.24
N PHE A 96 -26.80 -2.13 24.44
CA PHE A 96 -25.89 -1.00 24.66
C PHE A 96 -24.51 -1.27 24.07
N TYR A 97 -24.08 -2.53 24.08
CA TYR A 97 -22.83 -2.96 23.43
C TYR A 97 -22.93 -2.80 21.91
N LEU A 98 -24.03 -3.27 21.32
CA LEU A 98 -24.26 -3.17 19.88
C LEU A 98 -24.28 -1.71 19.40
N VAL A 99 -24.96 -0.80 20.10
CA VAL A 99 -24.98 0.63 19.73
C VAL A 99 -23.60 1.27 19.87
N TYR A 100 -22.82 0.90 20.90
CA TYR A 100 -21.46 1.43 21.08
C TYR A 100 -20.51 0.92 19.99
N LEU A 101 -20.56 -0.38 19.68
CA LEU A 101 -19.78 -0.98 18.60
C LEU A 101 -20.14 -0.32 17.27
N LEU A 102 -21.43 -0.22 16.94
CA LEU A 102 -21.90 0.42 15.71
C LEU A 102 -21.48 1.88 15.62
N SER A 103 -21.55 2.63 16.73
CA SER A 103 -21.04 4.01 16.80
C SER A 103 -19.53 4.10 16.54
N THR A 104 -18.77 3.12 17.03
CA THR A 104 -17.31 3.07 16.86
C THR A 104 -16.95 2.73 15.42
N VAL A 105 -17.58 1.70 14.84
CA VAL A 105 -17.43 1.32 13.43
C VAL A 105 -17.83 2.48 12.51
N SER A 106 -18.93 3.17 12.80
CA SER A 106 -19.38 4.34 12.05
C SER A 106 -18.34 5.46 11.98
N LYS A 107 -17.69 5.77 13.12
CA LYS A 107 -16.61 6.76 13.16
C LYS A 107 -15.40 6.29 12.36
N ILE A 108 -14.97 5.05 12.55
CA ILE A 108 -13.83 4.48 11.81
C ILE A 108 -14.10 4.57 10.31
N TYR A 109 -15.28 4.13 9.87
CA TYR A 109 -15.68 4.17 8.46
C TYR A 109 -15.68 5.59 7.89
N PHE A 110 -16.30 6.53 8.59
CA PHE A 110 -16.35 7.94 8.18
C PHE A 110 -14.96 8.57 8.10
N PHE A 111 -14.16 8.46 9.18
CA PHE A 111 -12.82 9.07 9.22
C PHE A 111 -11.85 8.38 8.26
N PHE A 112 -11.96 7.07 8.07
CA PHE A 112 -11.19 6.35 7.07
C PHE A 112 -11.44 6.93 5.67
N HIS A 113 -12.71 7.07 5.26
CA HIS A 113 -13.03 7.65 3.94
C HIS A 113 -12.66 9.12 3.84
N LEU A 114 -12.88 9.90 4.90
CA LEU A 114 -12.50 11.30 4.95
C LEU A 114 -10.99 11.48 4.77
N PHE A 115 -10.18 10.72 5.50
CA PHE A 115 -8.73 10.91 5.52
C PHE A 115 -8.02 10.24 4.36
N TRP A 116 -8.50 9.11 3.84
CA TRP A 116 -7.79 8.39 2.79
C TRP A 116 -8.68 7.55 1.85
N GLY A 117 -9.70 6.86 2.38
CA GLY A 117 -10.45 5.82 1.68
C GLY A 117 -11.21 6.27 0.43
N MET A 118 -11.56 7.56 0.30
CA MET A 118 -12.16 8.07 -0.93
C MET A 118 -11.22 8.00 -2.14
N ASN A 119 -9.89 7.86 -1.93
CA ASN A 119 -8.91 7.72 -3.01
C ASN A 119 -9.08 6.43 -3.85
N TYR A 120 -9.80 5.42 -3.34
CA TYR A 120 -10.13 4.21 -4.11
C TYR A 120 -11.08 4.45 -5.28
N TYR A 121 -11.86 5.53 -5.23
CA TYR A 121 -12.90 5.86 -6.21
C TYR A 121 -12.46 6.94 -7.19
N ARG A 122 -11.16 7.19 -7.29
CA ARG A 122 -10.56 8.12 -8.26
C ARG A 122 -10.68 7.60 -9.68
N ILE A 123 -10.44 8.49 -10.63
CA ILE A 123 -10.18 8.10 -12.03
C ILE A 123 -8.94 7.20 -12.06
N ASP A 124 -9.04 6.10 -12.81
CA ASP A 124 -7.97 5.13 -13.03
C ASP A 124 -6.74 5.77 -13.68
N LEU A 125 -5.55 5.29 -13.30
CA LEU A 125 -4.29 5.86 -13.78
C LEU A 125 -4.11 5.72 -15.29
N ASN A 126 -4.61 4.65 -15.91
CA ASN A 126 -4.54 4.51 -17.36
C ASN A 126 -5.35 5.62 -18.07
N GLU A 127 -6.51 6.00 -17.55
CA GLU A 127 -7.30 7.12 -18.09
C GLU A 127 -6.57 8.46 -17.88
N LYS A 128 -5.99 8.68 -16.70
CA LYS A 128 -5.21 9.91 -16.40
C LYS A 128 -4.02 10.10 -17.34
N LEU A 129 -3.35 9.00 -17.68
CA LEU A 129 -2.17 9.00 -18.54
C LEU A 129 -2.51 8.77 -20.02
N ASN A 130 -3.80 8.68 -20.37
CA ASN A 130 -4.28 8.33 -21.70
C ASN A 130 -3.62 7.05 -22.25
N LEU A 131 -3.52 6.00 -21.44
CA LEU A 131 -2.97 4.69 -21.80
C LEU A 131 -4.09 3.72 -22.15
N ASP A 132 -3.80 2.83 -23.11
CA ASP A 132 -4.71 1.75 -23.47
C ASP A 132 -4.89 0.79 -22.29
N LYS A 133 -6.03 0.09 -22.27
CA LYS A 133 -6.40 -0.82 -21.17
C LYS A 133 -5.86 -2.24 -21.35
N GLU A 134 -5.45 -2.60 -22.56
CA GLU A 134 -5.07 -3.95 -22.94
C GLU A 134 -3.74 -3.92 -23.71
N TYR A 135 -3.11 -5.08 -23.84
CA TYR A 135 -1.91 -5.30 -24.63
C TYR A 135 -2.08 -6.56 -25.48
N THR A 136 -1.33 -6.68 -26.57
CA THR A 136 -1.25 -7.91 -27.36
C THR A 136 -0.21 -8.87 -26.79
N GLN A 137 -0.31 -10.16 -27.14
CA GLN A 137 0.67 -11.15 -26.70
C GLN A 137 2.10 -10.80 -27.16
N GLU A 138 2.24 -10.25 -28.37
CA GLU A 138 3.51 -9.76 -28.91
C GLU A 138 4.08 -8.64 -28.03
N GLU A 139 3.27 -7.60 -27.72
CA GLU A 139 3.69 -6.50 -26.84
C GLU A 139 4.10 -6.97 -25.43
N PHE A 140 3.50 -8.04 -24.93
CA PHE A 140 3.91 -8.66 -23.67
C PHE A 140 5.29 -9.29 -23.75
N PHE A 141 5.57 -10.06 -24.81
CA PHE A 141 6.86 -10.72 -24.97
C PHE A 141 7.98 -9.73 -25.28
N ASP A 142 7.71 -8.71 -26.12
CA ASP A 142 8.66 -7.63 -26.37
C ASP A 142 9.06 -6.92 -25.08
N PHE A 143 8.07 -6.58 -24.24
CA PHE A 143 8.33 -5.92 -22.97
C PHE A 143 9.05 -6.84 -21.97
N LEU A 144 8.74 -8.13 -21.97
CA LEU A 144 9.43 -9.12 -21.14
C LEU A 144 10.90 -9.29 -21.55
N ASP A 145 11.19 -9.37 -22.84
CA ASP A 145 12.55 -9.45 -23.38
C ASP A 145 13.35 -8.21 -22.98
N GLU A 146 12.78 -7.02 -23.19
CA GLU A 146 13.42 -5.75 -22.82
C GLU A 146 13.68 -5.68 -21.30
N THR A 147 12.71 -6.08 -20.49
CA THR A 147 12.84 -6.14 -19.03
C THR A 147 13.93 -7.12 -18.60
N LEU A 148 14.01 -8.29 -19.23
CA LEU A 148 14.99 -9.33 -18.92
C LEU A 148 16.41 -8.85 -19.23
N VAL A 149 16.62 -8.34 -20.44
CA VAL A 149 17.93 -7.81 -20.87
C VAL A 149 18.37 -6.69 -19.93
N TYR A 150 17.50 -5.71 -19.69
CA TYR A 150 17.80 -4.59 -18.80
C TYR A 150 18.14 -5.04 -17.38
N SER A 151 17.39 -6.01 -16.83
CA SER A 151 17.65 -6.56 -15.49
C SER A 151 19.00 -7.26 -15.41
N ASN A 152 19.35 -8.05 -16.44
CA ASN A 152 20.63 -8.75 -16.52
C ASN A 152 21.81 -7.79 -16.69
N GLU A 153 21.67 -6.74 -17.49
CA GLU A 153 22.70 -5.72 -17.67
C GLU A 153 22.97 -4.94 -16.38
N LEU A 154 21.92 -4.48 -15.70
CA LEU A 154 22.04 -3.82 -14.40
C LEU A 154 22.67 -4.74 -13.36
N HIS A 155 22.28 -6.02 -13.34
CA HIS A 155 22.89 -7.01 -12.46
C HIS A 155 24.41 -7.09 -12.68
N LEU A 156 24.85 -7.27 -13.93
CA LEU A 156 26.26 -7.35 -14.28
C LEU A 156 27.01 -6.05 -13.98
N GLN A 157 26.37 -4.89 -14.20
CA GLN A 157 26.95 -3.60 -13.86
C GLN A 157 27.25 -3.50 -12.36
N LEU A 158 26.35 -3.98 -11.51
CA LEU A 158 26.45 -3.87 -10.05
C LEU A 158 27.39 -4.91 -9.43
N THR A 159 27.39 -6.14 -9.95
CA THR A 159 28.12 -7.28 -9.35
C THR A 159 29.44 -7.59 -10.05
N LYS A 160 29.55 -7.25 -11.35
CA LYS A 160 30.60 -7.72 -12.27
C LYS A 160 30.71 -9.26 -12.34
N ASN A 161 29.68 -9.98 -11.90
CA ASN A 161 29.63 -11.44 -11.84
C ASN A 161 28.16 -11.91 -11.91
N ASP A 162 27.82 -12.69 -12.93
CA ASP A 162 26.45 -13.17 -13.17
C ASP A 162 25.89 -14.13 -12.10
N SER A 163 26.76 -14.63 -11.21
CA SER A 163 26.48 -15.71 -10.28
C SER A 163 26.39 -15.29 -8.82
N ILE A 164 26.67 -14.03 -8.49
CA ILE A 164 26.51 -13.51 -7.13
C ILE A 164 25.30 -12.57 -7.07
N PRO A 165 24.48 -12.63 -6.01
CA PRO A 165 23.37 -11.70 -5.85
C PRO A 165 23.87 -10.26 -5.71
N VAL A 166 23.03 -9.29 -6.08
CA VAL A 166 23.32 -7.89 -5.76
C VAL A 166 23.13 -7.70 -4.26
N GLU A 167 24.19 -7.26 -3.58
CA GLU A 167 24.13 -6.86 -2.19
C GLU A 167 23.71 -5.39 -2.07
N PHE A 168 22.74 -5.16 -1.19
CA PHE A 168 22.25 -3.84 -0.88
C PHE A 168 22.67 -3.47 0.53
N ASN A 169 23.53 -2.47 0.66
CA ASN A 169 23.90 -1.91 1.96
C ASN A 169 23.37 -0.49 2.07
N TYR A 170 22.10 -0.39 2.49
CA TYR A 170 21.50 0.89 2.79
C TYR A 170 21.69 1.21 4.26
N GLU A 171 22.45 2.25 4.56
CA GLU A 171 22.12 3.04 5.75
C GLU A 171 20.73 3.63 5.51
N ASP A 172 19.79 3.32 6.40
CA ASP A 172 18.38 3.70 6.23
C ASP A 172 18.19 5.19 5.92
N GLU A 173 19.07 6.09 6.37
CA GLU A 173 19.00 7.53 6.06
C GLU A 173 19.37 7.88 4.60
N ASN A 174 20.31 7.15 3.99
CA ASN A 174 20.76 7.36 2.60
C ASN A 174 19.72 6.90 1.58
N LEU A 175 18.98 5.84 1.88
CA LEU A 175 17.85 5.40 1.06
C LEU A 175 16.73 6.45 1.07
N LYS A 176 16.44 7.02 2.25
CA LYS A 176 15.34 7.95 2.46
C LYS A 176 15.54 9.29 1.75
N SER A 177 16.73 9.86 1.84
CA SER A 177 17.05 11.14 1.20
C SER A 177 17.00 11.07 -0.33
N VAL A 178 17.51 9.98 -0.90
CA VAL A 178 17.58 9.77 -2.36
C VAL A 178 16.19 9.51 -2.95
N VAL A 179 15.39 8.67 -2.29
CA VAL A 179 14.02 8.40 -2.68
C VAL A 179 13.20 9.70 -2.71
N ASN A 180 13.32 10.53 -1.67
CA ASN A 180 12.56 11.78 -1.56
C ASN A 180 12.85 12.82 -2.66
N ASN A 181 14.12 13.01 -3.01
CA ASN A 181 14.47 13.99 -4.05
C ASN A 181 14.01 13.53 -5.44
N LYS A 182 14.08 12.22 -5.72
CA LYS A 182 13.79 11.70 -7.06
C LYS A 182 12.30 11.52 -7.33
N ILE A 183 11.51 11.13 -6.33
CA ILE A 183 10.05 11.03 -6.50
C ILE A 183 9.48 12.37 -6.96
N LEU A 184 9.92 13.51 -6.37
CA LEU A 184 9.44 14.84 -6.76
C LEU A 184 9.72 15.20 -8.23
N GLU A 185 10.88 14.77 -8.76
CA GLU A 185 11.31 15.07 -10.12
C GLU A 185 10.48 14.29 -11.15
N VAL A 186 10.37 12.97 -10.95
CA VAL A 186 9.59 12.07 -11.82
C VAL A 186 8.11 12.44 -11.78
N ALA A 187 7.61 12.78 -10.59
CA ALA A 187 6.26 13.24 -10.41
C ALA A 187 5.89 14.45 -11.28
N LYS A 188 6.76 15.48 -11.25
CA LYS A 188 6.59 16.67 -12.08
C LYS A 188 6.64 16.35 -13.57
N ALA A 189 7.58 15.49 -14.00
CA ALA A 189 7.76 15.14 -15.40
C ALA A 189 6.57 14.34 -15.98
N HIS A 190 5.95 13.48 -15.17
CA HIS A 190 4.93 12.53 -15.64
C HIS A 190 3.51 12.86 -15.16
N LYS A 191 3.25 14.09 -14.71
CA LYS A 191 1.96 14.54 -14.15
C LYS A 191 1.45 13.66 -12.99
N ILE A 192 2.37 13.01 -12.28
CA ILE A 192 2.09 12.26 -11.06
C ILE A 192 2.20 13.26 -9.89
N VAL A 193 1.26 13.25 -8.95
CA VAL A 193 1.20 14.28 -7.91
C VAL A 193 2.05 13.88 -6.70
N VAL A 194 3.29 14.35 -6.66
CA VAL A 194 4.17 14.19 -5.50
C VAL A 194 4.80 15.53 -5.14
N PRO A 195 4.18 16.35 -4.28
CA PRO A 195 4.71 17.66 -3.94
C PRO A 195 5.41 17.69 -2.56
N ILE A 196 5.71 16.55 -1.95
CA ILE A 196 6.19 16.47 -0.56
C ILE A 196 7.33 15.48 -0.45
N GLN A 197 8.28 15.78 0.45
CA GLN A 197 9.35 14.88 0.87
C GLN A 197 8.94 14.17 2.18
N PRO A 198 8.28 13.00 2.09
CA PRO A 198 7.90 12.24 3.28
C PRO A 198 9.14 11.74 4.02
N LYS A 199 9.22 11.93 5.34
CA LYS A 199 10.11 11.11 6.17
C LYS A 199 9.53 9.71 6.18
N ILE A 200 10.27 8.79 5.59
CA ILE A 200 9.94 7.38 5.56
C ILE A 200 10.18 6.78 6.94
N LYS A 201 9.18 6.07 7.45
CA LYS A 201 9.16 5.59 8.84
C LYS A 201 9.17 4.09 8.91
N GLY A 202 10.07 3.55 9.72
CA GLY A 202 10.04 2.13 10.04
C GLY A 202 8.88 1.84 10.98
N SER A 203 8.10 0.80 10.71
CA SER A 203 6.99 0.41 11.57
C SER A 203 7.50 -0.20 12.88
N LEU A 204 6.93 0.24 14.00
CA LEU A 204 7.02 -0.42 15.31
C LEU A 204 6.37 -1.82 15.28
N PHE A 205 5.52 -2.08 14.29
CA PHE A 205 4.84 -3.36 14.05
C PHE A 205 5.54 -4.25 13.02
N SER A 206 6.83 -4.03 12.75
CA SER A 206 7.55 -4.79 11.70
C SER A 206 7.44 -6.33 11.87
N VAL A 207 7.56 -6.86 13.10
CA VAL A 207 7.40 -8.32 13.34
C VAL A 207 5.99 -8.83 13.01
N PRO A 208 4.90 -8.28 13.58
CA PRO A 208 3.56 -8.74 13.24
C PRO A 208 3.20 -8.48 11.77
N LEU A 209 3.71 -7.42 11.15
CA LEU A 209 3.57 -7.21 9.70
C LEU A 209 4.20 -8.35 8.90
N THR A 210 5.39 -8.83 9.27
CA THR A 210 6.03 -9.95 8.58
C THR A 210 5.19 -11.23 8.67
N TYR A 211 4.69 -11.57 9.87
CA TYR A 211 3.78 -12.72 10.02
C TYR A 211 2.45 -12.55 9.28
N ALA A 212 2.03 -11.31 9.03
CA ALA A 212 0.83 -11.02 8.25
C ALA A 212 1.10 -10.95 6.74
N GLY A 213 2.35 -11.08 6.28
CA GLY A 213 2.73 -11.02 4.87
C GLY A 213 2.79 -9.62 4.28
N PHE A 214 2.95 -8.58 5.11
CA PHE A 214 3.00 -7.18 4.67
C PHE A 214 4.41 -6.59 4.72
N SER A 215 4.84 -6.00 3.60
CA SER A 215 6.13 -5.30 3.47
C SER A 215 6.07 -3.84 3.95
N GLY A 216 4.88 -3.28 4.03
CA GLY A 216 4.63 -1.89 4.39
C GLY A 216 3.13 -1.66 4.47
N TYR A 217 2.76 -0.46 4.91
CA TYR A 217 1.40 0.03 4.84
C TYR A 217 1.36 1.56 4.96
N VAL A 218 0.28 2.17 4.50
CA VAL A 218 -0.07 3.55 4.84
C VAL A 218 -1.05 3.56 6.01
N ASN A 219 -0.79 4.38 7.03
CA ASN A 219 -1.77 4.62 8.07
C ASN A 219 -2.83 5.64 7.57
N PRO A 220 -4.10 5.26 7.36
CA PRO A 220 -5.09 6.16 6.77
C PRO A 220 -5.51 7.30 7.70
N PHE A 221 -5.20 7.26 9.00
CA PHE A 221 -5.60 8.29 9.96
C PHE A 221 -4.52 9.35 10.19
N THR A 222 -3.25 8.92 10.21
CA THR A 222 -2.10 9.84 10.30
C THR A 222 -1.50 10.16 8.94
N ASN A 223 -1.91 9.45 7.89
CA ASN A 223 -1.38 9.52 6.53
C ASN A 223 0.15 9.39 6.51
N GLU A 224 0.71 8.49 7.32
CA GLU A 224 2.13 8.12 7.33
C GLU A 224 2.34 6.86 6.48
N SER A 225 3.32 6.88 5.59
CA SER A 225 3.85 5.69 4.92
C SER A 225 4.82 4.98 5.85
N GLN A 226 4.59 3.69 6.09
CA GLN A 226 5.42 2.86 6.97
C GLN A 226 5.94 1.65 6.21
N TYR A 227 7.24 1.39 6.32
CA TYR A 227 7.82 0.15 5.81
C TYR A 227 8.10 -0.80 6.97
N ASN A 228 8.05 -2.09 6.67
CA ASN A 228 8.48 -3.15 7.57
C ASN A 228 10.01 -3.19 7.60
N ASN A 229 10.62 -2.89 8.75
CA ASN A 229 12.09 -2.85 8.92
C ASN A 229 12.77 -4.21 8.73
N LYS A 230 12.01 -5.32 8.68
CA LYS A 230 12.57 -6.67 8.54
C LYS A 230 12.69 -7.14 7.09
N ILE A 231 12.06 -6.46 6.14
CA ILE A 231 12.15 -6.88 4.73
C ILE A 231 13.59 -6.78 4.23
N ILE A 232 13.95 -7.67 3.32
CA ILE A 232 15.26 -7.71 2.68
C ILE A 232 15.59 -6.39 1.97
N ASP A 233 16.86 -5.99 2.02
CA ASP A 233 17.28 -4.65 1.66
C ASP A 233 17.02 -4.30 0.20
N TYR A 234 17.20 -5.25 -0.73
CA TYR A 234 16.95 -5.01 -2.15
C TYR A 234 15.48 -4.74 -2.49
N LYS A 235 14.53 -5.14 -1.61
CA LYS A 235 13.10 -4.86 -1.77
C LYS A 235 12.67 -3.54 -1.13
N LYS A 236 13.49 -2.96 -0.25
CA LYS A 236 13.16 -1.70 0.43
C LYS A 236 12.88 -0.54 -0.53
N PRO A 237 13.66 -0.29 -1.62
CA PRO A 237 13.39 0.84 -2.50
C PRO A 237 11.97 0.81 -3.09
N VAL A 238 11.58 -0.33 -3.68
CA VAL A 238 10.24 -0.50 -4.26
C VAL A 238 9.17 -0.36 -3.20
N THR A 239 9.32 -1.03 -2.06
CA THR A 239 8.33 -1.00 -0.97
C THR A 239 8.12 0.42 -0.45
N ILE A 240 9.20 1.15 -0.20
CA ILE A 240 9.12 2.51 0.32
C ILE A 240 8.40 3.44 -0.67
N VAL A 241 8.77 3.41 -1.95
CA VAL A 241 8.13 4.28 -2.94
C VAL A 241 6.66 3.88 -3.15
N HIS A 242 6.35 2.59 -3.09
CA HIS A 242 4.99 2.07 -3.14
C HIS A 242 4.13 2.64 -2.00
N GLU A 243 4.59 2.59 -0.76
CA GLU A 243 3.85 3.17 0.38
C GLU A 243 3.73 4.70 0.29
N ILE A 244 4.74 5.37 -0.29
CA ILE A 244 4.66 6.80 -0.58
C ILE A 244 3.59 7.09 -1.64
N ALA A 245 3.44 6.24 -2.67
CA ALA A 245 2.38 6.38 -3.66
C ALA A 245 0.99 6.26 -3.01
N HIS A 246 0.80 5.32 -2.09
CA HIS A 246 -0.41 5.25 -1.27
C HIS A 246 -0.65 6.51 -0.44
N GLN A 247 0.40 7.02 0.21
CA GLN A 247 0.37 8.28 0.95
C GLN A 247 0.03 9.52 0.09
N MET A 248 0.13 9.38 -1.24
CA MET A 248 -0.23 10.40 -2.23
C MET A 248 -1.62 10.19 -2.83
N GLY A 249 -2.33 9.16 -2.39
CA GLY A 249 -3.69 8.86 -2.80
C GLY A 249 -3.78 7.99 -4.05
N TYR A 250 -2.71 7.27 -4.43
CA TYR A 250 -2.80 6.13 -5.34
C TYR A 250 -3.20 4.92 -4.51
N ALA A 251 -4.50 4.76 -4.24
CA ALA A 251 -4.98 3.74 -3.30
C ALA A 251 -4.90 2.31 -3.85
N LYS A 252 -4.98 2.13 -5.17
CA LYS A 252 -4.93 0.81 -5.82
C LYS A 252 -3.49 0.29 -5.85
N GLU A 253 -3.27 -0.93 -5.36
CA GLU A 253 -1.95 -1.60 -5.31
C GLU A 253 -1.18 -1.55 -6.63
N ASN A 254 -1.86 -1.79 -7.76
CA ASN A 254 -1.24 -1.80 -9.08
C ASN A 254 -0.78 -0.41 -9.54
N GLU A 255 -1.51 0.65 -9.16
CA GLU A 255 -1.13 2.02 -9.46
C GLU A 255 0.03 2.44 -8.57
N ALA A 256 0.01 2.06 -7.29
CA ALA A 256 1.13 2.26 -6.38
C ALA A 256 2.41 1.56 -6.86
N ASN A 257 2.30 0.31 -7.32
CA ASN A 257 3.40 -0.42 -7.97
C ASN A 257 3.91 0.27 -9.23
N PHE A 258 3.01 0.67 -10.14
CA PHE A 258 3.39 1.40 -11.35
C PHE A 258 4.15 2.70 -11.03
N VAL A 259 3.64 3.50 -10.09
CA VAL A 259 4.31 4.73 -9.64
C VAL A 259 5.68 4.41 -9.04
N ALA A 260 5.78 3.37 -8.21
CA ALA A 260 7.04 2.95 -7.62
C ALA A 260 8.09 2.56 -8.67
N TYR A 261 7.70 1.76 -9.67
CA TYR A 261 8.60 1.36 -10.74
C TYR A 261 9.03 2.54 -11.60
N LEU A 262 8.09 3.38 -12.00
CA LEU A 262 8.38 4.54 -12.84
C LEU A 262 9.37 5.50 -12.16
N VAL A 263 9.18 5.77 -10.87
CA VAL A 263 10.11 6.59 -10.07
C VAL A 263 11.52 5.98 -10.05
N LEU A 264 11.61 4.69 -9.74
CA LEU A 264 12.89 4.04 -9.50
C LEU A 264 13.66 3.77 -10.81
N LEU A 265 12.97 3.44 -11.91
CA LEU A 265 13.59 3.30 -13.23
C LEU A 265 14.16 4.63 -13.75
N ASN A 266 13.54 5.76 -13.41
CA ASN A 266 14.05 7.08 -13.75
C ASN A 266 15.17 7.57 -12.83
N SER A 267 15.49 6.84 -11.74
CA SER A 267 16.58 7.18 -10.81
C SER A 267 17.94 7.17 -11.50
N LYS A 268 18.87 8.02 -11.03
CA LYS A 268 20.27 7.97 -11.49
C LYS A 268 21.06 6.80 -10.89
N LYS A 269 20.53 6.13 -9.86
CA LYS A 269 21.23 5.04 -9.20
C LYS A 269 20.85 3.68 -9.80
N SER A 270 21.84 2.89 -10.18
CA SER A 270 21.63 1.56 -10.79
C SER A 270 20.97 0.56 -9.83
N ASP A 271 21.22 0.66 -8.53
CA ASP A 271 20.61 -0.20 -7.51
C ASP A 271 19.08 0.00 -7.40
N PHE A 272 18.59 1.24 -7.54
CA PHE A 272 17.17 1.56 -7.58
C PHE A 272 16.51 1.03 -8.86
N LYS A 273 17.18 1.25 -10.00
CA LYS A 273 16.75 0.70 -11.30
C LYS A 273 16.69 -0.82 -11.27
N TYR A 274 17.66 -1.47 -10.62
CA TYR A 274 17.70 -2.92 -10.42
C TYR A 274 16.54 -3.41 -9.56
N ALA A 275 16.27 -2.75 -8.42
CA ALA A 275 15.16 -3.12 -7.55
C ALA A 275 13.80 -3.05 -8.27
N ALA A 276 13.60 -2.05 -9.13
CA ALA A 276 12.40 -1.89 -9.93
C ALA A 276 12.31 -2.92 -11.08
N SER A 277 13.34 -3.01 -11.92
CA SER A 277 13.36 -3.92 -13.08
C SER A 277 13.21 -5.38 -12.67
N THR A 278 13.91 -5.83 -11.63
CA THR A 278 13.76 -7.21 -11.12
C THR A 278 12.40 -7.44 -10.46
N SER A 279 11.76 -6.41 -9.89
CA SER A 279 10.38 -6.53 -9.39
C SER A 279 9.38 -6.66 -10.54
N ILE A 280 9.52 -5.86 -11.60
CA ILE A 280 8.71 -5.99 -12.83
C ILE A 280 8.91 -7.37 -13.45
N LEU A 281 10.16 -7.80 -13.64
CA LEU A 281 10.49 -9.11 -14.21
C LEU A 281 9.82 -10.24 -13.43
N ARG A 282 9.87 -10.19 -12.09
CA ARG A 282 9.19 -11.16 -11.24
C ARG A 282 7.67 -11.18 -11.45
N HIS A 283 7.03 -10.02 -11.66
CA HIS A 283 5.61 -9.95 -11.99
C HIS A 283 5.29 -10.60 -13.33
N LEU A 284 6.05 -10.29 -14.38
CA LEU A 284 5.87 -10.86 -15.72
C LEU A 284 6.08 -12.39 -15.72
N LEU A 285 7.12 -12.87 -15.03
CA LEU A 285 7.39 -14.30 -14.88
C LEU A 285 6.30 -15.00 -14.08
N SER A 286 5.75 -14.36 -13.04
CA SER A 286 4.63 -14.92 -12.27
C SER A 286 3.36 -15.06 -13.11
N HIS A 287 3.16 -14.15 -14.08
CA HIS A 287 2.09 -14.28 -15.08
C HIS A 287 2.36 -15.49 -15.99
N LEU A 288 3.57 -15.60 -16.57
CA LEU A 288 3.95 -16.74 -17.42
C LEU A 288 3.86 -18.09 -16.68
N TYR A 289 4.28 -18.18 -15.43
CA TYR A 289 4.20 -19.43 -14.66
C TYR A 289 2.77 -19.99 -14.59
N ARG A 290 1.75 -19.12 -14.62
CA ARG A 290 0.34 -19.51 -14.58
C ARG A 290 -0.23 -19.78 -15.97
N SER A 291 0.18 -19.02 -16.99
CA SER A 291 -0.39 -19.09 -18.34
C SER A 291 0.38 -20.02 -19.28
N ASN A 292 1.71 -20.07 -19.20
CA ASN A 292 2.58 -20.89 -20.03
C ASN A 292 3.87 -21.29 -19.27
N ARG A 293 3.84 -22.49 -18.67
CA ARG A 293 4.97 -23.03 -17.87
C ARG A 293 6.23 -23.32 -18.68
N VAL A 294 6.10 -23.65 -19.97
CA VAL A 294 7.25 -23.94 -20.84
C VAL A 294 8.05 -22.65 -21.05
N MET A 295 7.37 -21.59 -21.51
CA MET A 295 8.00 -20.28 -21.68
C MET A 295 8.58 -19.74 -20.37
N PHE A 296 7.89 -19.96 -19.23
CA PHE A 296 8.43 -19.56 -17.93
C PHE A 296 9.81 -20.18 -17.65
N GLU A 297 9.99 -21.49 -17.88
CA GLU A 297 11.28 -22.15 -17.65
C GLU A 297 12.35 -21.68 -18.64
N GLU A 298 11.99 -21.42 -19.90
CA GLU A 298 12.90 -20.84 -20.90
C GLU A 298 13.39 -19.45 -20.47
N TYR A 299 12.47 -18.53 -20.13
CA TYR A 299 12.84 -17.20 -19.65
C TYR A 299 13.64 -17.26 -18.36
N LYS A 300 13.25 -18.12 -17.41
CA LYS A 300 13.97 -18.30 -16.14
C LYS A 300 15.41 -18.79 -16.35
N ALA A 301 15.69 -19.58 -17.39
CA ALA A 301 17.03 -20.02 -17.73
C ALA A 301 17.92 -18.87 -18.25
N CYS A 302 17.31 -17.86 -18.90
CA CYS A 302 18.00 -16.67 -19.41
C CYS A 302 18.31 -15.60 -18.34
N ILE A 303 17.81 -15.76 -17.12
CA ILE A 303 18.06 -14.81 -16.02
C ILE A 303 19.40 -15.13 -15.34
N ASN A 304 20.23 -14.10 -15.15
CA ASN A 304 21.47 -14.19 -14.40
C ASN A 304 21.24 -14.91 -13.05
N PHE A 305 22.16 -15.82 -12.70
CA PHE A 305 22.00 -16.66 -11.53
C PHE A 305 21.90 -15.83 -10.23
N GLY A 306 22.66 -14.73 -10.11
CA GLY A 306 22.57 -13.82 -8.96
C GLY A 306 21.20 -13.16 -8.76
N ILE A 307 20.48 -12.82 -9.85
CA ILE A 307 19.08 -12.32 -9.75
C ILE A 307 18.17 -13.42 -9.17
N ARG A 308 18.35 -14.66 -9.63
CA ARG A 308 17.59 -15.80 -9.10
C ARG A 308 17.90 -16.06 -7.63
N GLU A 309 19.14 -15.85 -7.19
CA GLU A 309 19.50 -15.92 -5.78
C GLU A 309 18.88 -14.78 -4.96
N ASN A 310 18.81 -13.53 -5.44
CA ASN A 310 18.03 -12.49 -4.76
C ASN A 310 16.54 -12.87 -4.63
N TYR A 311 15.93 -13.45 -5.69
CA TYR A 311 14.55 -13.93 -5.58
C TYR A 311 14.37 -15.03 -4.54
N LYS A 312 15.34 -15.94 -4.45
CA LYS A 312 15.35 -17.03 -3.48
C LYS A 312 15.55 -16.50 -2.06
N GLU A 313 16.43 -15.52 -1.86
CA GLU A 313 16.60 -14.80 -0.59
C GLU A 313 15.26 -14.21 -0.13
N SER A 314 14.52 -13.55 -1.03
CA SER A 314 13.19 -13.03 -0.71
C SER A 314 12.21 -14.13 -0.32
N GLN A 315 12.19 -15.24 -1.06
CA GLN A 315 11.30 -16.35 -0.78
C GLN A 315 11.63 -16.97 0.59
N GLN A 316 12.91 -17.24 0.85
CA GLN A 316 13.39 -17.79 2.12
C GLN A 316 13.06 -16.89 3.31
N PHE A 317 13.19 -15.57 3.15
CA PHE A 317 12.77 -14.61 4.18
C PHE A 317 11.30 -14.79 4.53
N TRP A 318 10.39 -14.79 3.55
CA TRP A 318 8.95 -14.97 3.82
C TRP A 318 8.62 -16.35 4.37
N ASP A 319 9.31 -17.40 3.89
CA ASP A 319 9.08 -18.77 4.34
C ASP A 319 9.39 -18.98 5.83
N GLN A 320 10.32 -18.21 6.40
CA GLN A 320 10.60 -18.21 7.84
C GLN A 320 9.42 -17.75 8.70
N TYR A 321 8.47 -17.02 8.11
CA TYR A 321 7.30 -16.47 8.78
C TYR A 321 5.98 -17.14 8.35
N ASN A 322 6.06 -18.21 7.54
CA ASN A 322 4.87 -18.97 7.12
C ASN A 322 4.08 -19.46 8.33
N ASN A 323 2.79 -19.15 8.35
CA ASN A 323 1.90 -19.47 9.47
C ASN A 323 0.44 -19.61 8.99
N PRO A 324 -0.44 -20.30 9.75
CA PRO A 324 -1.83 -20.51 9.35
C PRO A 324 -2.72 -19.27 9.47
N VAL A 325 -2.25 -18.18 10.08
CA VAL A 325 -3.01 -16.93 10.25
C VAL A 325 -2.89 -16.03 9.02
N GLU A 326 -1.75 -16.04 8.34
CA GLU A 326 -1.50 -15.23 7.15
C GLU A 326 -2.56 -15.45 6.04
N PRO A 327 -2.95 -16.69 5.66
CA PRO A 327 -4.01 -16.89 4.67
C PRO A 327 -5.35 -16.26 5.05
N LEU A 328 -5.72 -16.30 6.34
CA LEU A 328 -6.94 -15.68 6.84
C LEU A 328 -6.86 -14.15 6.70
N LEU A 329 -5.73 -13.55 7.09
CA LEU A 329 -5.50 -12.11 6.95
C LEU A 329 -5.53 -11.68 5.48
N LYS A 330 -4.92 -12.45 4.57
CA LYS A 330 -4.98 -12.21 3.12
C LYS A 330 -6.40 -12.27 2.59
N GLN A 331 -7.24 -13.19 3.07
CA GLN A 331 -8.65 -13.27 2.67
C GLN A 331 -9.45 -12.03 3.14
N PHE A 332 -9.25 -11.61 4.40
CA PHE A 332 -9.88 -10.39 4.92
C PHE A 332 -9.43 -9.15 4.15
N TYR A 333 -8.14 -9.05 3.85
CA TYR A 333 -7.58 -7.93 3.09
C TYR A 333 -8.06 -7.93 1.64
N SER A 334 -8.12 -9.08 0.97
CA SER A 334 -8.68 -9.21 -0.39
C SER A 334 -10.15 -8.79 -0.42
N SER A 335 -10.94 -9.20 0.58
CA SER A 335 -12.34 -8.76 0.72
C SER A 335 -12.45 -7.25 0.93
N TYR A 336 -11.56 -6.68 1.74
CA TYR A 336 -11.49 -5.23 1.96
C TYR A 336 -11.17 -4.47 0.67
N LEU A 337 -10.19 -4.93 -0.13
CA LEU A 337 -9.88 -4.32 -1.42
C LEU A 337 -11.06 -4.40 -2.39
N ASN A 338 -11.73 -5.56 -2.45
CA ASN A 338 -12.92 -5.75 -3.29
C ASN A 338 -14.03 -4.73 -2.98
N ILE A 339 -14.33 -4.54 -1.70
CA ILE A 339 -15.37 -3.62 -1.23
C ILE A 339 -14.99 -2.15 -1.55
N ASN A 340 -13.70 -1.84 -1.58
CA ASN A 340 -13.19 -0.51 -1.91
C ASN A 340 -12.75 -0.40 -3.38
N ASN A 341 -13.55 -0.92 -4.32
CA ASN A 341 -13.34 -0.70 -5.76
C ASN A 341 -12.00 -1.24 -6.33
N GLN A 342 -11.46 -2.29 -5.72
CA GLN A 342 -10.31 -3.04 -6.22
C GLN A 342 -10.63 -4.56 -6.24
N PRO A 343 -11.46 -5.04 -7.18
CA PRO A 343 -11.85 -6.45 -7.28
C PRO A 343 -10.64 -7.39 -7.52
N GLU A 344 -10.70 -8.60 -6.94
CA GLU A 344 -9.55 -9.49 -6.65
C GLU A 344 -8.48 -9.58 -7.73
N GLY A 345 -7.25 -9.57 -7.24
CA GLY A 345 -6.00 -9.53 -7.99
C GLY A 345 -5.61 -10.78 -8.75
N MET A 346 -6.56 -11.49 -9.34
CA MET A 346 -6.29 -12.47 -10.40
C MET A 346 -6.52 -11.89 -11.80
N LYS A 347 -7.42 -10.89 -11.94
CA LYS A 347 -7.44 -10.01 -13.13
C LYS A 347 -6.53 -8.79 -12.97
N SER A 348 -5.98 -8.53 -11.79
CA SER A 348 -5.22 -7.31 -11.51
C SER A 348 -3.72 -7.40 -11.77
N TYR A 349 -3.12 -8.59 -11.85
CA TYR A 349 -1.74 -8.73 -12.35
C TYR A 349 -1.63 -8.14 -13.76
N SER A 350 -2.68 -8.27 -14.57
CA SER A 350 -2.72 -7.61 -15.87
C SER A 350 -2.70 -6.09 -15.70
N TYR A 351 -3.31 -5.47 -14.68
CA TYR A 351 -3.45 -4.01 -14.67
C TYR A 351 -2.13 -3.27 -14.49
N VAL A 352 -1.25 -3.69 -13.56
CA VAL A 352 0.09 -3.08 -13.47
C VAL A 352 0.92 -3.36 -14.73
N THR A 353 0.81 -4.58 -15.28
CA THR A 353 1.46 -4.95 -16.55
C THR A 353 0.93 -4.13 -17.74
N ASN A 354 -0.39 -3.87 -17.80
CA ASN A 354 -1.06 -3.06 -18.81
C ASN A 354 -0.55 -1.62 -18.72
N LEU A 355 -0.47 -1.06 -17.51
CA LEU A 355 0.08 0.27 -17.28
C LEU A 355 1.53 0.34 -17.77
N LEU A 356 2.37 -0.63 -17.40
CA LEU A 356 3.79 -0.65 -17.78
C LEU A 356 3.99 -0.78 -19.29
N ILE A 357 3.37 -1.77 -19.94
CA ILE A 357 3.51 -2.02 -21.38
C ILE A 357 3.00 -0.81 -22.18
N ASN A 358 1.79 -0.33 -21.89
CA ASN A 358 1.23 0.80 -22.63
C ASN A 358 1.95 2.12 -22.37
N TYR A 359 2.53 2.27 -21.18
CA TYR A 359 3.39 3.41 -20.90
C TYR A 359 4.73 3.30 -21.66
N ASN A 360 5.33 2.11 -21.71
CA ASN A 360 6.59 1.84 -22.43
C ASN A 360 6.48 2.22 -23.91
N LYS A 361 5.37 1.82 -24.56
CA LYS A 361 5.04 2.16 -25.95
C LYS A 361 5.10 3.66 -26.26
N LYS A 362 4.82 4.51 -25.26
CA LYS A 362 4.77 5.97 -25.43
C LYS A 362 6.02 6.70 -24.95
N ASN A 363 6.76 6.13 -23.99
CA ASN A 363 7.77 6.89 -23.25
C ASN A 363 9.10 6.16 -23.01
N ALA A 364 9.31 4.94 -23.54
CA ALA A 364 10.52 4.11 -23.32
C ALA A 364 10.96 4.04 -21.84
N LEU A 365 10.54 3.00 -21.13
CA LEU A 365 10.85 2.78 -19.71
C LEU A 365 12.32 2.49 -19.46
N TYR A 366 12.95 1.79 -20.40
CA TYR A 366 14.35 1.39 -20.31
C TYR A 366 15.17 2.29 -21.24
N ASN A 367 16.22 2.90 -20.69
CA ASN A 367 17.19 3.73 -21.40
C ASN A 367 18.60 3.36 -20.96
#